data_AF-A0A451BDE9-F1
#
_entry.id   AF-A0A451BDE9-F1
#
_cell.length_a   1.000
_cell.length_b   1.000
_cell.length_c   1.000
_cell.angle_alpha   90.00
_cell.angle_beta   90.00
_cell.angle_gamma   90.00
#
_symmetry.space_group_name_H-M   'P 1'
#
loop_
_entity.id
_entity.type
_entity.pdbx_description
1 polymer ?
#
loop_
_entity_poly.entity_id
_entity_poly.type
_entity_poly.pdbx_seq_one_letter_code
_entity_poly.pdbx_strand_id
1 'polypeptide(L)'
;MNERTYRLLKTIAITLVTAWIGWSIYDGFLRSPDDPMDNLIKAAERDFEDQAYQKALAHYDRILTQSPHHLFALRGRARTLLMLTRYRQAKQAFDEAIAQEPEFANTWANRGILHDRMGAHEQALSDYEQALRLDPSIADGPHWMTRFLRLQATPPPTIADRARYLRAQLALPETERLLQNPEEDDKQRPYKR
;
A
#
# COMPACT_ATOMS: atom_id res chain seq x y z
N MET A 1 -0.80 -15.49 62.27
CA MET A 1 -0.20 -16.29 61.19
C MET A 1 1.28 -16.47 61.50
N ASN A 2 1.81 -17.70 61.49
CA ASN A 2 3.22 -17.93 61.86
C ASN A 2 4.18 -17.60 60.69
N GLU A 3 5.44 -17.32 61.03
CA GLU A 3 6.45 -16.82 60.09
C GLU A 3 6.79 -17.82 58.97
N ARG A 4 6.69 -19.12 59.24
CA ARG A 4 6.88 -20.18 58.23
C ARG A 4 5.75 -20.18 57.21
N THR A 5 4.51 -20.02 57.66
CA THR A 5 3.33 -19.95 56.79
C THR A 5 3.37 -18.68 55.93
N TYR A 6 3.78 -17.55 56.50
CA TYR A 6 3.96 -16.30 55.74
C TYR A 6 5.02 -16.43 54.64
N ARG A 7 6.21 -16.98 54.97
CA ARG A 7 7.27 -17.20 53.98
C ARG A 7 6.83 -18.14 52.86
N LEU A 8 6.13 -19.23 53.20
CA LEU A 8 5.59 -20.16 52.21
C LEU A 8 4.59 -19.47 51.28
N LEU A 9 3.62 -18.73 51.83
CA LEU A 9 2.61 -18.01 51.05
C LEU A 9 3.25 -16.92 50.17
N LYS A 10 4.27 -16.22 50.66
CA LYS A 10 5.01 -15.22 49.88
C LYS A 10 5.75 -15.86 48.70
N THR A 11 6.41 -17.00 48.90
CA THR A 11 7.10 -17.69 47.81
C THR A 11 6.12 -18.19 46.75
N ILE A 12 4.98 -18.76 47.17
CA ILE A 12 3.92 -19.19 46.24
C ILE A 12 3.36 -18.00 45.45
N ALA A 13 3.11 -16.87 46.10
CA ALA A 13 2.62 -15.68 45.41
C ALA A 13 3.63 -15.17 44.37
N ILE A 14 4.93 -15.14 44.71
CA ILE A 14 5.99 -14.72 43.78
C ILE A 14 6.07 -15.67 42.59
N THR A 15 6.07 -16.99 42.81
CA THR A 15 6.18 -17.97 41.71
C THR A 15 4.95 -17.95 40.79
N LEU A 16 3.75 -17.72 41.33
CA LEU A 16 2.56 -17.58 40.50
C LEU A 16 2.60 -16.30 39.65
N VAL A 17 3.08 -15.20 40.22
CA VAL A 17 3.24 -13.94 39.49
C VAL A 17 4.30 -14.07 38.39
N THR A 18 5.45 -14.69 38.67
CA THR A 18 6.49 -14.88 37.64
C THR A 18 6.05 -15.86 36.56
N ALA A 19 5.30 -16.92 36.90
CA ALA A 19 4.72 -17.83 35.93
C ALA A 19 3.66 -17.13 35.06
N TRP A 20 2.81 -16.28 35.64
CA TRP A 20 1.81 -15.51 34.89
C TRP A 20 2.46 -14.48 33.97
N ILE A 21 3.48 -13.76 34.42
CA ILE A 21 4.27 -12.85 33.58
C ILE A 21 4.96 -13.63 32.46
N GLY A 22 5.59 -14.76 32.77
CA GLY A 22 6.25 -15.62 31.78
C GLY A 22 5.28 -16.15 30.73
N TRP A 23 4.09 -16.58 31.14
CA TRP A 23 3.02 -17.00 30.23
C TRP A 23 2.49 -15.83 29.39
N SER A 24 2.30 -14.65 29.97
CA SER A 24 1.82 -13.46 29.24
C SER A 24 2.83 -12.99 28.19
N ILE A 25 4.13 -13.04 28.50
CA ILE A 25 5.20 -12.78 27.53
C ILE A 25 5.23 -13.87 26.46
N TYR A 26 5.11 -15.14 26.86
CA TYR A 26 5.08 -16.26 25.91
C TYR A 26 3.89 -16.15 24.96
N ASP A 27 2.68 -15.93 25.45
CA ASP A 27 1.44 -15.87 24.65
C ASP A 27 1.37 -14.58 23.81
N GLY A 28 1.65 -13.42 24.40
CA GLY A 28 1.49 -12.14 23.72
C GLY A 28 2.64 -11.76 22.78
N PHE A 29 3.87 -12.20 23.06
CA PHE A 29 5.06 -11.76 22.32
C PHE A 29 5.79 -12.89 21.59
N LEU A 30 5.86 -14.10 22.17
CA LEU A 30 6.61 -15.23 21.58
C LEU A 30 5.73 -16.22 20.80
N ARG A 31 4.44 -16.29 21.11
CA ARG A 31 3.45 -17.21 20.56
C ARG A 31 2.23 -16.40 20.13
N SER A 32 2.44 -15.39 19.29
CA SER A 32 1.33 -14.97 18.42
C SER A 32 1.06 -16.17 17.50
N PRO A 33 -0.08 -16.88 17.59
CA PRO A 33 -0.40 -17.85 16.56
C PRO A 33 -0.60 -17.03 15.30
N ASP A 34 0.39 -17.03 14.39
CA ASP A 34 0.25 -16.28 13.16
C ASP A 34 -1.06 -16.74 12.50
N ASP A 35 -2.03 -15.83 12.42
CA ASP A 35 -3.28 -16.09 11.72
C ASP A 35 -2.89 -16.55 10.31
N PRO A 36 -3.38 -17.71 9.81
CA PRO A 36 -3.18 -18.10 8.43
C PRO A 36 -3.42 -16.97 7.43
N MET A 37 -4.36 -16.06 7.72
CA MET A 37 -4.61 -14.86 6.93
C MET A 37 -3.46 -13.85 7.00
N ASP A 38 -2.97 -13.53 8.20
CA ASP A 38 -1.85 -12.60 8.39
C ASP A 38 -0.58 -13.11 7.70
N ASN A 39 -0.33 -14.43 7.75
CA ASN A 39 0.78 -15.05 7.03
C ASN A 39 0.64 -14.90 5.51
N LEU A 40 -0.56 -15.07 4.97
CA LEU A 40 -0.82 -14.87 3.54
C LEU A 40 -0.60 -13.42 3.14
N ILE A 41 -1.02 -12.46 3.97
CA ILE A 41 -0.80 -11.02 3.74
C ILE A 41 0.70 -10.70 3.74
N LYS A 42 1.43 -11.14 4.77
CA LYS A 42 2.88 -10.96 4.88
C LYS A 42 3.61 -11.56 3.68
N ALA A 43 3.21 -12.76 3.25
CA ALA A 43 3.77 -13.42 2.06
C ALA A 43 3.49 -12.62 0.78
N ALA A 44 2.26 -12.12 0.61
CA ALA A 44 1.87 -11.32 -0.55
C ALA A 44 2.66 -10.01 -0.66
N GLU A 45 2.83 -9.30 0.46
CA GLU A 45 3.65 -8.07 0.50
C GLU A 45 5.12 -8.38 0.24
N ARG A 46 5.67 -9.44 0.84
CA ARG A 46 7.06 -9.83 0.59
C ARG A 46 7.31 -10.19 -0.87
N ASP A 47 6.45 -11.01 -1.47
CA ASP A 47 6.57 -11.35 -2.90
C ASP A 47 6.39 -10.12 -3.79
N PHE A 48 5.60 -9.13 -3.37
CA PHE A 48 5.47 -7.86 -4.08
C PHE A 48 6.79 -7.04 -4.01
N GLU A 49 7.38 -6.92 -2.82
CA GLU A 49 8.68 -6.26 -2.61
C GLU A 49 9.81 -6.96 -3.38
N ASP A 50 9.80 -8.29 -3.42
CA ASP A 50 10.73 -9.13 -4.19
C ASP A 50 10.47 -9.08 -5.72
N GLN A 51 9.51 -8.27 -6.18
CA GLN A 51 9.05 -8.15 -7.57
C GLN A 51 8.52 -9.48 -8.17
N ALA A 52 8.23 -10.47 -7.33
CA ALA A 52 7.60 -11.73 -7.69
C ALA A 52 6.08 -11.54 -7.86
N TYR A 53 5.68 -10.60 -8.72
CA TYR A 53 4.31 -10.12 -8.85
C TYR A 53 3.28 -11.21 -9.16
N GLN A 54 3.65 -12.27 -9.89
CA GLN A 54 2.73 -13.40 -10.13
C GLN A 54 2.40 -14.16 -8.83
N LYS A 55 3.38 -14.34 -7.94
CA LYS A 55 3.16 -15.00 -6.65
C LYS A 55 2.38 -14.11 -5.70
N ALA A 56 2.75 -12.82 -5.62
CA ALA A 56 2.01 -11.82 -4.87
C ALA A 56 0.53 -11.80 -5.27
N LEU A 57 0.24 -11.80 -6.57
CA LEU A 57 -1.12 -11.85 -7.10
C LEU A 57 -1.87 -13.11 -6.65
N ALA A 58 -1.24 -14.28 -6.73
CA ALA A 58 -1.84 -15.53 -6.29
C ALA A 58 -2.17 -15.52 -4.78
N HIS A 59 -1.32 -14.91 -3.95
CA HIS A 59 -1.61 -14.73 -2.53
C HIS A 59 -2.79 -13.77 -2.30
N TYR A 60 -2.85 -12.62 -2.98
CA TYR A 60 -3.99 -11.71 -2.86
C TYR A 60 -5.30 -12.34 -3.36
N ASP A 61 -5.28 -13.07 -4.48
CA ASP A 61 -6.45 -13.77 -5.00
C ASP A 61 -6.94 -14.85 -4.01
N ARG A 62 -6.02 -15.55 -3.33
CA ARG A 62 -6.36 -16.51 -2.27
C ARG A 62 -6.97 -15.85 -1.04
N ILE A 63 -6.50 -14.66 -0.66
CA ILE A 63 -7.11 -13.87 0.42
C ILE A 63 -8.53 -13.46 0.04
N LEU A 64 -8.71 -12.94 -1.18
CA LEU A 64 -10.02 -12.49 -1.69
C LEU A 64 -11.00 -13.64 -1.93
N THR A 65 -10.52 -14.86 -2.18
CA THR A 65 -11.39 -16.05 -2.23
C THR A 65 -12.01 -16.36 -0.87
N GLN A 66 -11.27 -16.13 0.22
CA GLN A 66 -11.75 -16.35 1.60
C GLN A 66 -12.56 -15.15 2.11
N SER A 67 -12.12 -13.94 1.77
CA SER A 67 -12.69 -12.67 2.20
C SER A 67 -12.79 -11.69 1.02
N PRO A 68 -13.87 -11.75 0.21
CA PRO A 68 -13.99 -10.98 -1.04
C PRO A 68 -13.88 -9.47 -0.91
N HIS A 69 -14.23 -8.93 0.27
CA HIS A 69 -14.18 -7.50 0.57
C HIS A 69 -12.99 -7.13 1.47
N HIS A 70 -11.92 -7.95 1.49
CA HIS A 70 -10.73 -7.64 2.26
C HIS A 70 -9.96 -6.49 1.63
N LEU A 71 -10.17 -5.27 2.15
CA LEU A 71 -9.72 -4.02 1.55
C LEU A 71 -8.20 -3.96 1.29
N PHE A 72 -7.39 -4.45 2.23
CA PHE A 72 -5.94 -4.52 2.05
C PHE A 72 -5.55 -5.40 0.86
N ALA A 73 -6.25 -6.53 0.68
CA ALA A 73 -5.96 -7.47 -0.40
C ALA A 73 -6.46 -6.96 -1.75
N LEU A 74 -7.58 -6.23 -1.80
CA LEU A 74 -8.05 -5.54 -3.01
C LEU A 74 -7.02 -4.52 -3.50
N ARG A 75 -6.48 -3.70 -2.59
CA ARG A 75 -5.43 -2.71 -2.89
C ARG A 75 -4.13 -3.37 -3.32
N GLY A 76 -3.68 -4.38 -2.58
CA GLY A 76 -2.48 -5.14 -2.91
C GLY A 76 -2.58 -5.81 -4.28
N ARG A 77 -3.74 -6.42 -4.59
CA ARG A 77 -4.06 -6.99 -5.90
C ARG A 77 -4.03 -5.93 -7.00
N ALA A 78 -4.71 -4.80 -6.81
CA ALA A 78 -4.75 -3.72 -7.79
C ALA A 78 -3.35 -3.19 -8.14
N ARG A 79 -2.53 -2.94 -7.12
CA ARG A 79 -1.12 -2.55 -7.26
C ARG A 79 -0.29 -3.62 -7.97
N THR A 80 -0.48 -4.89 -7.64
CA THR A 80 0.23 -6.00 -8.29
C THR A 80 -0.15 -6.12 -9.77
N LEU A 81 -1.44 -5.99 -10.10
CA LEU A 81 -1.94 -5.99 -11.47
C LEU A 81 -1.42 -4.81 -12.29
N LEU A 82 -1.27 -3.64 -11.66
CA LEU A 82 -0.63 -2.47 -12.26
C LEU A 82 0.83 -2.76 -12.66
N MET A 83 1.60 -3.43 -11.78
CA MET A 83 2.99 -3.82 -12.07
C MET A 83 3.07 -4.89 -13.17
N LEU A 84 2.10 -5.80 -13.21
CA LEU A 84 1.93 -6.78 -14.28
C LEU A 84 1.34 -6.21 -15.58
N THR A 85 1.11 -4.89 -15.66
CA THR A 85 0.47 -4.21 -16.82
C THR A 85 -0.91 -4.75 -17.19
N ARG A 86 -1.62 -5.37 -16.25
CA ARG A 86 -3.00 -5.86 -16.42
C ARG A 86 -3.99 -4.75 -16.08
N TYR A 87 -3.93 -3.67 -16.86
CA TYR A 87 -4.56 -2.38 -16.53
C TYR A 87 -6.09 -2.45 -16.32
N ARG A 88 -6.81 -3.23 -17.14
CA ARG A 88 -8.27 -3.38 -16.98
C ARG A 88 -8.64 -3.98 -15.62
N GLN A 89 -7.94 -5.04 -15.22
CA GLN A 89 -8.19 -5.70 -13.94
C GLN A 89 -7.72 -4.83 -12.76
N ALA A 90 -6.60 -4.12 -12.92
CA ALA A 90 -6.13 -3.17 -11.92
C ALA A 90 -7.16 -2.04 -11.69
N LYS A 91 -7.72 -1.48 -12.76
CA LYS A 91 -8.75 -0.44 -12.69
C LYS A 91 -9.95 -0.92 -11.88
N GLN A 92 -10.48 -2.09 -12.22
CA GLN A 92 -11.63 -2.67 -11.51
C GLN A 92 -11.32 -2.83 -10.00
N ALA A 93 -10.16 -3.38 -9.65
CA ALA A 93 -9.78 -3.58 -8.26
C ALA A 93 -9.57 -2.25 -7.50
N PHE A 94 -9.03 -1.21 -8.15
CA PHE A 94 -8.96 0.13 -7.55
C PHE A 94 -10.34 0.75 -7.36
N ASP A 95 -11.23 0.62 -8.34
CA ASP A 95 -12.59 1.14 -8.25
C ASP A 95 -13.37 0.46 -7.11
N GLU A 96 -13.24 -0.86 -6.97
CA GLU A 96 -13.83 -1.63 -5.86
C GLU A 96 -13.27 -1.18 -4.50
N ALA A 97 -11.95 -0.96 -4.39
CA ALA A 97 -11.32 -0.48 -3.16
C ALA A 97 -11.75 0.96 -2.79
N ILE A 98 -11.89 1.84 -3.79
CA ILE A 98 -12.37 3.22 -3.60
C ILE A 98 -13.85 3.23 -3.19
N ALA A 99 -14.67 2.36 -3.76
CA ALA A 99 -16.07 2.26 -3.39
C ALA A 99 -16.26 1.84 -1.92
N GLN A 100 -15.34 1.05 -1.37
CA GLN A 100 -15.37 0.62 0.04
C GLN A 100 -14.77 1.64 1.00
N GLU A 101 -13.66 2.27 0.63
CA GLU A 101 -13.02 3.31 1.46
C GLU A 101 -12.57 4.48 0.58
N PRO A 102 -13.46 5.45 0.32
CA PRO A 102 -13.18 6.57 -0.58
C PRO A 102 -12.22 7.61 0.00
N GLU A 103 -11.99 7.60 1.31
CA GLU A 103 -11.12 8.58 1.99
C GLU A 103 -9.64 8.19 2.02
N PHE A 104 -9.28 7.00 1.51
CA PHE A 104 -7.90 6.54 1.52
C PHE A 104 -7.11 7.06 0.31
N ALA A 105 -6.41 8.18 0.51
CA ALA A 105 -5.63 8.89 -0.51
C ALA A 105 -4.68 8.00 -1.33
N ASN A 106 -4.02 7.02 -0.71
CA ASN A 106 -3.11 6.09 -1.40
C ASN A 106 -3.79 5.32 -2.55
N THR A 107 -5.09 5.00 -2.44
CA THR A 107 -5.77 4.26 -3.53
C THR A 107 -6.04 5.15 -4.73
N TRP A 108 -6.44 6.40 -4.50
CA TRP A 108 -6.58 7.42 -5.55
C TRP A 108 -5.24 7.69 -6.24
N ALA A 109 -4.16 7.88 -5.49
CA ALA A 109 -2.82 8.05 -6.06
C ALA A 109 -2.40 6.89 -6.96
N ASN A 110 -2.62 5.64 -6.53
CA ASN A 110 -2.27 4.47 -7.33
C ASN A 110 -3.16 4.32 -8.58
N ARG A 111 -4.44 4.69 -8.53
CA ARG A 111 -5.32 4.71 -9.71
C ARG A 111 -4.95 5.84 -10.67
N GLY A 112 -4.50 6.99 -10.15
CA GLY A 112 -3.90 8.06 -10.95
C GLY A 112 -2.69 7.58 -11.75
N ILE A 113 -1.77 6.84 -11.11
CA ILE A 113 -0.62 6.22 -11.80
C ILE A 113 -1.09 5.24 -12.88
N LEU A 114 -2.11 4.44 -12.61
CA LEU A 114 -2.69 3.54 -13.60
C LEU A 114 -3.22 4.31 -14.82
N HIS A 115 -4.03 5.36 -14.60
CA HIS A 115 -4.59 6.17 -15.67
C HIS A 115 -3.49 6.87 -16.48
N ASP A 116 -2.47 7.39 -15.81
CA ASP A 116 -1.34 8.05 -16.46
C ASP A 116 -0.56 7.07 -17.35
N ARG A 117 -0.32 5.84 -16.87
CA ARG A 117 0.29 4.76 -17.67
C ARG A 117 -0.56 4.37 -18.89
N MET A 118 -1.87 4.49 -18.80
CA MET A 118 -2.80 4.28 -19.90
C MET A 118 -2.91 5.47 -20.86
N GLY A 119 -2.27 6.62 -20.57
CA GLY A 119 -2.43 7.86 -21.33
C GLY A 119 -3.74 8.60 -21.06
N ALA A 120 -4.51 8.16 -20.06
CA ALA A 120 -5.77 8.77 -19.63
C ALA A 120 -5.49 9.97 -18.70
N HIS A 121 -4.88 11.02 -19.25
CA HIS A 121 -4.29 12.12 -18.49
C HIS A 121 -5.30 12.95 -17.68
N GLU A 122 -6.52 13.13 -18.17
CA GLU A 122 -7.58 13.85 -17.44
C GLU A 122 -8.01 13.08 -16.19
N GLN A 123 -8.25 11.77 -16.32
CA GLN A 123 -8.57 10.90 -15.20
C GLN A 123 -7.41 10.81 -14.21
N ALA A 124 -6.17 10.73 -14.72
CA ALA A 124 -4.97 10.73 -13.88
C ALA A 124 -4.87 12.01 -13.03
N LEU A 125 -5.06 13.19 -13.64
CA LEU A 125 -5.06 14.45 -12.93
C LEU A 125 -6.15 14.50 -11.85
N SER A 126 -7.38 14.09 -12.20
CA SER A 126 -8.49 14.07 -11.25
C SER A 126 -8.19 13.20 -10.02
N ASP A 127 -7.62 12.02 -10.23
CA ASP A 127 -7.25 11.09 -9.17
C ASP A 127 -6.09 11.61 -8.32
N TYR A 128 -5.06 12.20 -8.93
CA TYR A 128 -3.96 12.82 -8.20
C TYR A 128 -4.42 14.00 -7.35
N GLU A 129 -5.29 14.86 -7.89
CA GLU A 129 -5.85 15.97 -7.13
C GLU A 129 -6.73 15.47 -5.97
N GLN A 130 -7.53 14.41 -6.17
CA GLN A 130 -8.31 13.81 -5.10
C GLN A 130 -7.41 13.23 -4.01
N ALA A 131 -6.32 12.54 -4.38
CA ALA A 131 -5.35 12.01 -3.43
C ALA A 131 -4.71 13.13 -2.60
N LEU A 132 -4.25 14.21 -3.25
CA LEU A 132 -3.63 15.37 -2.60
C LEU A 132 -4.60 16.15 -1.71
N ARG A 133 -5.89 16.20 -2.06
CA ARG A 133 -6.93 16.80 -1.23
C ARG A 133 -7.19 16.00 0.04
N LEU A 134 -7.25 14.67 -0.07
CA LEU A 134 -7.48 13.77 1.06
C LEU A 134 -6.29 13.73 2.01
N ASP A 135 -5.08 13.67 1.45
CA ASP A 135 -3.84 13.65 2.23
C ASP A 135 -2.71 14.36 1.47
N PRO A 136 -2.35 15.59 1.88
CA PRO A 136 -1.24 16.32 1.29
C PRO A 136 0.13 15.60 1.42
N SER A 137 0.29 14.67 2.38
CA SER A 137 1.54 13.93 2.56
C SER A 137 1.83 12.93 1.43
N ILE A 138 0.81 12.60 0.62
CA ILE A 138 0.93 11.78 -0.60
C ILE A 138 1.64 12.52 -1.73
N ALA A 139 1.96 13.82 -1.58
CA ALA A 139 2.67 14.60 -2.58
C ALA A 139 3.89 13.88 -3.17
N ASP A 140 4.72 13.26 -2.33
CA ASP A 140 5.93 12.54 -2.73
C ASP A 140 5.66 11.19 -3.44
N GLY A 141 4.48 10.61 -3.27
CA GLY A 141 4.10 9.29 -3.79
C GLY A 141 3.35 8.43 -2.78
N PRO A 142 2.79 7.28 -3.21
CA PRO A 142 2.14 6.33 -2.34
C PRO A 142 3.16 5.64 -1.42
N HIS A 143 2.72 5.18 -0.23
CA HIS A 143 3.62 4.75 0.86
C HIS A 143 4.60 3.63 0.46
N TRP A 144 4.14 2.68 -0.37
CA TRP A 144 4.99 1.58 -0.82
C TRP A 144 6.13 2.03 -1.74
N MET A 145 6.04 3.25 -2.28
CA MET A 145 6.98 3.81 -3.23
C MET A 145 7.96 4.77 -2.52
N THR A 146 7.47 5.60 -1.60
CA THR A 146 8.29 6.60 -0.91
C THR A 146 9.43 6.00 -0.09
N ARG A 147 9.27 4.77 0.41
CA ARG A 147 10.30 4.03 1.15
C ARG A 147 11.56 3.74 0.32
N PHE A 148 11.42 3.37 -0.95
CA PHE A 148 12.55 2.94 -1.78
C PHE A 148 13.20 4.08 -2.56
N LEU A 149 12.42 5.09 -2.95
CA LEU A 149 12.88 6.13 -3.86
C LEU A 149 13.60 7.30 -3.20
N ARG A 150 13.34 7.55 -1.91
CA ARG A 150 14.01 8.62 -1.14
C ARG A 150 15.53 8.40 -0.98
N LEU A 151 16.02 7.21 -1.30
CA LEU A 151 17.44 6.85 -1.24
C LEU A 151 18.17 7.02 -2.59
N GLN A 152 17.47 7.40 -3.66
CA GLN A 152 18.08 7.62 -4.96
C GLN A 152 18.73 9.02 -5.03
N ALA A 153 19.88 9.10 -5.71
CA ALA A 153 20.62 10.37 -5.88
C ALA A 153 19.80 11.44 -6.63
N THR A 154 18.92 11.00 -7.53
CA THR A 154 17.97 11.86 -8.27
C THR A 154 16.56 11.30 -8.09
N PRO A 155 15.73 11.89 -7.21
CA PRO A 155 14.37 11.42 -7.04
C PRO A 155 13.55 11.67 -8.32
N PRO A 156 12.68 10.73 -8.74
CA PRO A 156 11.79 10.96 -9.87
C PRO A 156 10.75 12.04 -9.55
N PRO A 157 10.06 12.60 -10.57
CA PRO A 157 8.96 13.54 -10.35
C PRO A 157 7.94 12.98 -9.36
N THR A 158 7.46 13.84 -8.46
CA THR A 158 6.48 13.46 -7.44
C THR A 158 5.05 13.43 -8.00
N ILE A 159 4.07 12.94 -7.22
CA ILE A 159 2.66 13.04 -7.61
C ILE A 159 2.25 14.51 -7.75
N ALA A 160 2.71 15.38 -6.85
CA ALA A 160 2.43 16.80 -6.91
C ALA A 160 3.04 17.46 -8.17
N ASP A 161 4.26 17.07 -8.56
CA ASP A 161 4.88 17.56 -9.79
C ASP A 161 4.15 17.07 -11.03
N ARG A 162 3.78 15.78 -11.05
CA ARG A 162 3.02 15.22 -12.16
C ARG A 162 1.65 15.87 -12.31
N ALA A 163 0.91 16.04 -11.22
CA ALA A 163 -0.39 16.72 -11.23
C ALA A 163 -0.26 18.15 -11.77
N ARG A 164 0.77 18.90 -11.33
CA ARG A 164 1.03 20.26 -11.82
C ARG A 164 1.36 20.28 -13.31
N TYR A 165 2.17 19.35 -13.78
CA TYR A 165 2.51 19.19 -15.19
C TYR A 165 1.26 18.88 -16.04
N LEU A 166 0.48 17.87 -15.64
CA LEU A 166 -0.75 17.50 -16.35
C LEU A 166 -1.74 18.66 -16.39
N ARG A 167 -1.92 19.40 -15.28
CA ARG A 167 -2.78 20.58 -15.24
C ARG A 167 -2.33 21.67 -16.23
N ALA A 168 -1.03 21.95 -16.29
CA ALA A 168 -0.49 22.93 -17.22
C ALA A 168 -0.70 22.50 -18.68
N GLN A 169 -0.46 21.23 -18.99
CA GLN A 169 -0.64 20.70 -20.35
C GLN A 169 -2.11 20.65 -20.79
N LEU A 170 -3.02 20.26 -19.90
CA LEU A 170 -4.45 20.21 -20.23
C LEU A 170 -5.08 21.59 -20.39
N ALA A 171 -4.47 22.64 -19.84
CA ALA A 171 -4.86 24.03 -20.08
C ALA A 171 -4.47 24.55 -21.47
N LEU A 172 -3.50 23.92 -22.14
CA LEU A 172 -3.07 24.29 -23.50
C LEU A 172 -4.04 23.73 -24.56
N PRO A 173 -4.13 24.37 -25.74
CA PRO A 173 -4.78 23.78 -26.92
C PRO A 173 -4.13 22.43 -27.25
N GLU A 174 -4.94 21.48 -27.73
CA GLU A 174 -4.50 20.09 -27.97
C GLU A 174 -3.25 19.98 -28.85
N THR A 175 -3.11 20.84 -29.86
CA THR A 175 -1.97 20.89 -30.79
C THR A 175 -0.64 21.31 -30.16
N GLU A 176 -0.68 21.96 -28.98
CA GLU A 176 0.51 22.47 -28.28
C GLU A 176 0.91 21.57 -27.10
N ARG A 177 0.14 20.51 -26.83
CA ARG A 177 0.39 19.63 -25.67
C ARG A 177 1.57 18.71 -25.93
N LEU A 178 2.54 18.73 -25.02
CA LEU A 178 3.64 17.77 -24.97
C LEU A 178 3.16 16.36 -24.62
N LEU A 179 1.92 16.20 -24.15
CA LEU A 179 1.29 14.89 -23.91
C LEU A 179 1.19 14.03 -25.18
N GLN A 180 1.19 14.65 -26.37
CA GLN A 180 1.20 13.94 -27.65
C GLN A 180 2.58 13.40 -28.03
N ASN A 181 3.65 13.84 -27.36
CA ASN A 181 5.00 13.35 -27.56
C ASN A 181 5.35 12.39 -26.41
N PRO A 182 5.31 11.06 -26.64
CA PRO A 182 5.56 10.08 -25.58
C PRO A 182 6.95 10.21 -24.96
N GLU A 183 7.97 10.63 -25.72
CA GLU A 183 9.33 10.76 -25.20
C GLU A 183 9.46 11.92 -24.22
N GLU A 184 8.81 13.05 -24.50
CA GLU A 184 8.84 14.21 -23.60
C GLU A 184 7.90 14.02 -22.41
N ASP A 185 6.72 13.42 -22.61
CA ASP A 185 5.79 13.09 -21.52
C ASP A 185 6.41 12.08 -20.54
N ASP A 186 7.09 11.05 -21.05
CA ASP A 186 7.69 9.99 -20.22
C ASP A 186 8.81 10.49 -19.31
N LYS A 187 9.49 11.59 -19.66
CA LYS A 187 10.45 12.26 -18.75
C LYS A 187 9.78 12.84 -17.51
N GLN A 188 8.51 13.20 -17.63
CA GLN A 188 7.74 13.84 -16.57
C GLN A 188 6.90 12.82 -15.79
N ARG A 189 6.83 11.57 -16.24
CA ARG A 189 6.08 10.52 -15.55
C ARG A 189 6.77 10.15 -14.23
N PRO A 190 6.01 10.04 -13.14
CA PRO A 190 6.53 9.47 -11.93
C PRO A 190 6.76 7.98 -12.20
N TYR A 191 8.01 7.54 -12.02
CA TYR A 191 8.43 6.14 -12.00
C TYR A 191 8.44 5.45 -13.38
N LYS A 192 9.64 5.36 -13.99
CA LYS A 192 9.88 4.56 -15.20
C LYS A 192 9.92 3.06 -14.87
N ARG A 193 9.59 2.23 -15.88
CA ARG A 193 9.61 0.77 -15.77
C ARG A 193 11.04 0.24 -15.66
#